data_AF-A0A495QQU5-F1
#
_entry.id   AF-A0A495QQU5-F1
#
_cell.length_a   1.000
_cell.length_b   1.000
_cell.length_c   1.000
_cell.angle_alpha   90.00
_cell.angle_beta   90.00
_cell.angle_gamma   90.00
#
_symmetry.space_group_name_H-M   'P 1'
#
loop_
_entity.id
_entity.type
_entity.pdbx_description
1 polymer ?
#
loop_
_entity_poly.entity_id
_entity_poly.type
_entity_poly.pdbx_seq_one_letter_code
_entity_poly.pdbx_strand_id
1 'polypeptide(L)'
;MTPTQDDSDPDRTEYTQEDFAIGDTVVDREQDDSEHVAVVVNRPPMVAEDWEAYRVDGEAVTVADDNPDYDPTANVVVVIYPEDLEEWGIEWDGNDPIVLADAPTGIAYAFPPGRLEPVGTYSPKANNTPNEAEATGTDEDLPADTETTGSVPDGSDTTDAGTADGADGRSNSHERLEAIANIVEELNVDDVTVDSLEEVVVVEKLGEAYAIDTDGSVDADDLLAQRLDDAVSEQLD
;
A
#
# COMPACT_ATOMS: atom_id res chain seq x y z
N MET A 1 -31.82 -33.49 -17.95
CA MET A 1 -30.83 -32.65 -18.63
C MET A 1 -31.48 -31.29 -18.80
N THR A 2 -31.45 -30.50 -17.74
CA THR A 2 -31.77 -29.07 -17.78
C THR A 2 -30.59 -28.38 -18.45
N PRO A 3 -30.81 -27.49 -19.43
CA PRO A 3 -29.73 -26.70 -20.02
C PRO A 3 -29.27 -25.69 -18.96
N THR A 4 -27.96 -25.62 -18.72
CA THR A 4 -27.32 -24.53 -17.98
C THR A 4 -27.59 -23.26 -18.78
N GLN A 5 -28.37 -22.35 -18.21
CA GLN A 5 -28.55 -21.01 -18.74
C GLN A 5 -27.25 -20.27 -18.41
N ASP A 6 -26.46 -20.03 -19.46
CA ASP A 6 -25.33 -19.13 -19.47
C ASP A 6 -25.91 -17.72 -19.32
N ASP A 7 -26.02 -17.26 -18.07
CA ASP A 7 -26.51 -15.92 -17.68
C ASP A 7 -25.33 -14.92 -17.70
N SER A 8 -24.42 -15.05 -18.66
CA SER A 8 -23.40 -14.04 -18.90
C SER A 8 -24.08 -12.84 -19.54
N ASP A 9 -24.44 -11.86 -18.71
CA ASP A 9 -24.88 -10.55 -19.18
C ASP A 9 -23.76 -9.94 -20.04
N PRO A 10 -23.94 -9.82 -21.37
CA PRO A 10 -22.86 -9.50 -22.30
C PRO A 10 -22.39 -8.04 -22.23
N ASP A 11 -23.00 -7.22 -21.36
CA ASP A 11 -22.63 -5.83 -21.11
C ASP A 11 -21.83 -5.67 -19.80
N ARG A 12 -21.65 -6.74 -19.02
CA ARG A 12 -20.83 -6.69 -17.80
C ARG A 12 -19.37 -6.58 -18.22
N THR A 13 -18.81 -5.38 -18.05
CA THR A 13 -17.39 -5.16 -18.32
C THR A 13 -16.60 -6.11 -17.42
N GLU A 14 -15.82 -6.99 -18.05
CA GLU A 14 -14.95 -7.92 -17.34
C GLU A 14 -13.74 -7.14 -16.83
N TYR A 15 -13.54 -7.15 -15.51
CA TYR A 15 -12.34 -6.61 -14.88
C TYR A 15 -11.51 -7.78 -14.37
N THR A 16 -10.19 -7.59 -14.42
CA THR A 16 -9.19 -8.43 -13.78
C THR A 16 -8.55 -7.67 -12.62
N GLN A 17 -7.80 -8.36 -11.76
CA GLN A 17 -7.10 -7.71 -10.65
C GLN A 17 -6.14 -6.60 -11.11
N GLU A 18 -5.57 -6.74 -12.31
CA GLU A 18 -4.62 -5.79 -12.89
C GLU A 18 -5.27 -4.44 -13.25
N ASP A 19 -6.60 -4.40 -13.39
CA ASP A 19 -7.35 -3.18 -13.70
C ASP A 19 -7.57 -2.28 -12.47
N PHE A 20 -7.19 -2.75 -11.28
CA PHE A 20 -7.28 -1.99 -10.03
C PHE A 20 -5.89 -1.62 -9.53
N ALA A 21 -5.68 -0.39 -9.12
CA ALA A 21 -4.51 0.06 -8.39
C ALA A 21 -4.81 0.17 -6.88
N ILE A 22 -3.76 0.14 -6.06
CA ILE A 22 -3.89 0.50 -4.65
C ILE A 22 -4.35 1.95 -4.55
N GLY A 23 -5.30 2.21 -3.66
CA GLY A 23 -5.94 3.52 -3.53
C GLY A 23 -7.05 3.79 -4.53
N ASP A 24 -7.37 2.90 -5.47
CA ASP A 24 -8.56 3.09 -6.30
C ASP A 24 -9.83 3.00 -5.46
N THR A 25 -10.82 3.82 -5.78
CA THR A 25 -12.15 3.73 -5.18
C THR A 25 -13.08 2.93 -6.07
N VAL A 26 -13.83 2.02 -5.47
CA VAL A 26 -14.72 1.07 -6.15
C VAL A 26 -16.10 1.02 -5.50
N VAL A 27 -17.10 0.58 -6.25
CA VAL A 27 -18.42 0.21 -5.72
C VAL A 27 -18.72 -1.26 -6.03
N ASP A 28 -19.48 -1.91 -5.14
CA ASP A 28 -19.98 -3.27 -5.36
C ASP A 28 -21.18 -3.23 -6.31
N ARG A 29 -21.09 -3.90 -7.46
CA ARG A 29 -22.17 -3.96 -8.45
C ARG A 29 -23.44 -4.66 -7.97
N GLU A 30 -23.32 -5.53 -6.98
CA GLU A 30 -24.47 -6.26 -6.42
C GLU A 30 -25.23 -5.42 -5.38
N GLN A 31 -24.68 -4.29 -4.96
CA GLN A 31 -25.34 -3.36 -4.05
C GLN A 31 -26.05 -2.27 -4.85
N ASP A 32 -27.33 -2.05 -4.56
CA ASP A 32 -28.14 -0.97 -5.18
C ASP A 32 -27.72 0.45 -4.72
N ASP A 33 -26.70 0.56 -3.87
CA ASP A 33 -26.25 1.80 -3.27
C ASP A 33 -24.85 2.15 -3.80
N SER A 34 -24.83 2.97 -4.85
CA SER A 34 -23.61 3.49 -5.47
C SER A 34 -22.88 4.52 -4.59
N GLU A 35 -23.43 4.89 -3.43
CA GLU A 35 -22.81 5.82 -2.49
C GLU A 35 -21.86 5.09 -1.52
N HIS A 36 -22.00 3.76 -1.38
CA HIS A 36 -21.09 2.89 -0.63
C HIS A 36 -19.78 2.61 -1.40
N VAL A 37 -18.94 3.62 -1.46
CA VAL A 37 -17.60 3.56 -2.06
C VAL A 37 -16.61 2.91 -1.09
N ALA A 38 -15.92 1.87 -1.55
CA ALA A 38 -14.79 1.25 -0.85
C ALA A 38 -13.46 1.64 -1.51
N VAL A 39 -12.35 1.44 -0.80
CA VAL A 39 -10.99 1.73 -1.31
C VAL A 39 -10.23 0.42 -1.45
N VAL A 40 -9.56 0.22 -2.58
CA VAL A 40 -8.64 -0.90 -2.81
C VAL A 40 -7.41 -0.72 -1.95
N VAL A 41 -7.19 -1.66 -1.03
CA VAL A 41 -6.07 -1.60 -0.07
C VAL A 41 -5.04 -2.69 -0.28
N ASN A 42 -5.38 -3.77 -0.99
CA ASN A 42 -4.45 -4.86 -1.28
C ASN A 42 -4.89 -5.66 -2.53
N ARG A 43 -3.93 -6.27 -3.22
CA ARG A 43 -4.11 -7.13 -4.41
C ARG A 43 -3.30 -8.42 -4.25
N PRO A 44 -3.71 -9.32 -3.34
CA PRO A 44 -2.97 -10.54 -3.08
C PRO A 44 -2.99 -11.47 -4.30
N PRO A 45 -1.89 -12.17 -4.63
CA PRO A 45 -1.83 -13.10 -5.77
C PRO A 45 -2.53 -14.44 -5.45
N MET A 46 -3.77 -14.37 -4.96
CA MET A 46 -4.57 -15.51 -4.52
C MET A 46 -5.95 -15.48 -5.18
N VAL A 47 -6.34 -16.63 -5.73
CA VAL A 47 -7.61 -16.80 -6.45
C VAL A 47 -8.81 -16.87 -5.49
N ALA A 48 -9.99 -16.50 -5.97
CA ALA A 48 -11.21 -16.44 -5.17
C ALA A 48 -11.61 -17.79 -4.55
N GLU A 49 -11.33 -18.92 -5.22
CA GLU A 49 -11.60 -20.26 -4.69
C GLU A 49 -10.66 -20.68 -3.55
N ASP A 50 -9.48 -20.06 -3.44
CA ASP A 50 -8.50 -20.38 -2.38
C ASP A 50 -8.58 -19.38 -1.21
N TRP A 51 -9.25 -18.24 -1.38
CA TRP A 51 -9.38 -17.21 -0.35
C TRP A 51 -10.52 -17.52 0.63
N GLU A 52 -10.21 -17.91 1.86
CA GLU A 52 -11.19 -18.07 2.96
C GLU A 52 -11.70 -16.69 3.43
N ALA A 53 -12.92 -16.31 3.08
CA ALA A 53 -13.50 -15.01 3.47
C ALA A 53 -13.98 -15.01 4.92
N TYR A 54 -14.70 -16.05 5.33
CA TYR A 54 -15.21 -16.21 6.69
C TYR A 54 -15.49 -17.70 6.99
N ARG A 55 -15.84 -18.01 8.24
CA ARG A 55 -16.24 -19.37 8.64
C ARG A 55 -17.65 -19.40 9.18
N VAL A 56 -18.45 -20.36 8.71
CA VAL A 56 -19.82 -20.62 9.19
C VAL A 56 -19.83 -22.04 9.76
N ASP A 57 -20.27 -22.20 11.01
CA ASP A 57 -20.33 -23.49 11.70
C ASP A 57 -19.00 -24.30 11.69
N GLY A 58 -17.86 -23.59 11.57
CA GLY A 58 -16.52 -24.18 11.51
C GLY A 58 -16.08 -24.60 10.11
N GLU A 59 -16.90 -24.42 9.08
CA GLU A 59 -16.59 -24.61 7.67
C GLU A 59 -16.14 -23.28 7.06
N ALA A 60 -15.06 -23.29 6.27
CA ALA A 60 -14.61 -22.11 5.55
C ALA A 60 -15.52 -21.83 4.36
N VAL A 61 -15.89 -20.56 4.20
CA VAL A 61 -16.58 -20.04 3.02
C VAL A 61 -15.58 -19.22 2.25
N THR A 62 -15.32 -19.62 1.01
CA THR A 62 -14.37 -18.93 0.14
C THR A 62 -15.03 -17.72 -0.52
N VAL A 63 -14.23 -16.82 -1.11
CA VAL A 63 -14.75 -15.73 -1.91
C VAL A 63 -15.56 -16.28 -3.09
N ALA A 64 -15.10 -17.37 -3.73
CA ALA A 64 -15.85 -18.02 -4.80
C ALA A 64 -17.19 -18.63 -4.33
N ASP A 65 -17.24 -19.22 -3.13
CA ASP A 65 -18.49 -19.76 -2.57
C ASP A 65 -19.54 -18.67 -2.32
N ASP A 66 -19.10 -17.50 -1.84
CA ASP A 66 -19.97 -16.34 -1.61
C ASP A 66 -20.33 -15.58 -2.91
N ASN A 67 -19.52 -15.76 -3.96
CA ASN A 67 -19.64 -15.08 -5.25
C ASN A 67 -19.71 -16.08 -6.43
N PRO A 68 -20.71 -16.98 -6.49
CA PRO A 68 -20.73 -18.11 -7.42
C PRO A 68 -20.93 -17.72 -8.90
N ASP A 69 -21.42 -16.51 -9.17
CA ASP A 69 -21.65 -15.99 -10.53
C ASP A 69 -20.41 -15.34 -11.16
N TYR A 70 -19.28 -15.32 -10.46
CA TYR A 70 -18.02 -14.73 -10.90
C TYR A 70 -16.95 -15.80 -11.10
N ASP A 71 -15.89 -15.45 -11.84
CA ASP A 71 -14.80 -16.39 -12.10
C ASP A 71 -14.07 -16.80 -10.79
N PRO A 72 -14.11 -18.08 -10.39
CA PRO A 72 -13.47 -18.55 -9.16
C PRO A 72 -11.94 -18.51 -9.24
N THR A 73 -11.38 -18.50 -10.46
CA THR A 73 -9.93 -18.48 -10.70
C THR A 73 -9.34 -17.08 -10.75
N ALA A 74 -10.15 -16.04 -10.62
CA ALA A 74 -9.68 -14.67 -10.62
C ALA A 74 -9.02 -14.33 -9.27
N ASN A 75 -7.87 -13.66 -9.31
CA ASN A 75 -7.23 -13.14 -8.10
C ASN A 75 -8.11 -12.09 -7.43
N VAL A 76 -8.28 -12.18 -6.12
CA VAL A 76 -9.18 -11.30 -5.37
C VAL A 76 -8.64 -9.88 -5.25
N VAL A 77 -9.55 -8.91 -5.15
CA VAL A 77 -9.22 -7.52 -4.79
C VAL A 77 -9.71 -7.28 -3.36
N VAL A 78 -8.85 -6.74 -2.50
CA VAL A 78 -9.20 -6.47 -1.10
C VAL A 78 -9.47 -4.98 -0.92
N VAL A 79 -10.60 -4.68 -0.31
CA VAL A 79 -11.10 -3.32 -0.10
C VAL A 79 -11.44 -3.08 1.38
N ILE A 80 -11.37 -1.82 1.80
CA ILE A 80 -11.87 -1.34 3.10
C ILE A 80 -12.69 -0.08 2.85
N TYR A 81 -13.78 0.12 3.61
CA TYR A 81 -14.56 1.35 3.52
C TYR A 81 -13.80 2.52 4.17
N PRO A 82 -13.88 3.75 3.64
CA PRO A 82 -13.21 4.91 4.24
C PRO A 82 -13.54 5.12 5.72
N GLU A 83 -14.78 4.86 6.12
CA GLU A 83 -15.21 4.98 7.53
C GLU A 83 -14.49 3.98 8.45
N ASP A 84 -14.22 2.77 7.96
CA ASP A 84 -13.48 1.75 8.71
C ASP A 84 -11.98 2.06 8.75
N LEU A 85 -11.41 2.65 7.69
CA LEU A 85 -10.03 3.18 7.70
C LEU A 85 -9.88 4.30 8.73
N GLU A 86 -10.85 5.22 8.78
CA GLU A 86 -10.90 6.30 9.77
C GLU A 86 -11.07 5.74 11.20
N GLU A 87 -11.90 4.71 11.39
CA GLU A 87 -12.07 4.04 12.69
C GLU A 87 -10.81 3.28 13.13
N TRP A 88 -10.13 2.60 12.20
CA TRP A 88 -8.87 1.93 12.46
C TRP A 88 -7.77 2.95 12.85
N GLY A 89 -7.78 4.14 12.24
CA GLY A 89 -6.88 5.23 12.60
C GLY A 89 -5.43 5.01 12.16
N ILE A 90 -5.23 4.17 11.14
CA ILE A 90 -3.92 3.98 10.50
C ILE A 90 -3.54 5.20 9.66
N GLU A 91 -2.26 5.57 9.68
CA GLU A 91 -1.70 6.57 8.76
C GLU A 91 -1.37 5.86 7.44
N TRP A 92 -2.28 5.98 6.48
CA TRP A 92 -2.13 5.37 5.15
C TRP A 92 -2.41 6.40 4.05
N ASP A 93 -1.45 6.60 3.15
CA ASP A 93 -1.52 7.63 2.10
C ASP A 93 -2.19 7.15 0.79
N GLY A 94 -2.51 5.85 0.69
CA GLY A 94 -3.22 5.30 -0.45
C GLY A 94 -2.34 4.71 -1.56
N ASN A 95 -1.00 4.70 -1.43
CA ASN A 95 -0.12 4.21 -2.49
C ASN A 95 0.40 2.77 -2.25
N ASP A 96 0.69 2.41 -1.00
CA ASP A 96 1.26 1.10 -0.65
C ASP A 96 0.18 0.12 -0.16
N PRO A 97 0.30 -1.19 -0.42
CA PRO A 97 -0.67 -2.16 0.05
C PRO A 97 -0.68 -2.23 1.58
N ILE A 98 -1.87 -2.33 2.17
CA ILE A 98 -2.03 -2.55 3.61
C ILE A 98 -1.79 -4.03 3.94
N VAL A 99 -0.95 -4.29 4.94
CA VAL A 99 -0.74 -5.63 5.51
C VAL A 99 -2.03 -6.09 6.20
N LEU A 100 -2.66 -7.14 5.65
CA LEU A 100 -3.98 -7.58 6.12
C LEU A 100 -3.94 -8.25 7.50
N ALA A 101 -2.77 -8.72 7.96
CA ALA A 101 -2.59 -9.28 9.29
C ALA A 101 -2.78 -8.22 10.40
N ASP A 102 -2.49 -6.96 10.10
CA ASP A 102 -2.66 -5.83 11.02
C ASP A 102 -4.08 -5.25 11.00
N ALA A 103 -4.87 -5.59 9.98
CA ALA A 103 -6.22 -5.08 9.83
C ALA A 103 -7.14 -5.65 10.94
N PRO A 104 -7.92 -4.78 11.62
CA PRO A 104 -8.98 -5.21 12.52
C PRO A 104 -9.89 -6.27 11.87
N THR A 105 -10.31 -7.25 12.67
CA THR A 105 -11.22 -8.28 12.15
C THR A 105 -12.54 -7.66 11.71
N GLY A 106 -12.93 -7.94 10.46
CA GLY A 106 -14.24 -7.59 9.92
C GLY A 106 -14.31 -6.25 9.16
N ILE A 107 -13.19 -5.56 8.93
CA ILE A 107 -13.17 -4.33 8.13
C ILE A 107 -12.65 -4.52 6.70
N ALA A 108 -11.84 -5.56 6.46
CA ALA A 108 -11.31 -5.87 5.15
C ALA A 108 -12.20 -6.89 4.43
N TYR A 109 -12.55 -6.58 3.18
CA TYR A 109 -13.43 -7.39 2.35
C TYR A 109 -12.71 -7.78 1.07
N ALA A 110 -12.84 -9.04 0.64
CA ALA A 110 -12.26 -9.54 -0.59
C ALA A 110 -13.35 -9.87 -1.61
N PHE A 111 -13.14 -9.46 -2.87
CA PHE A 111 -14.11 -9.66 -3.95
C PHE A 111 -13.42 -10.20 -5.22
N PRO A 112 -14.14 -10.98 -6.06
CA PRO A 112 -13.72 -11.20 -7.43
C PRO A 112 -13.70 -9.84 -8.17
N PRO A 113 -12.69 -9.56 -9.01
CA PRO A 113 -12.55 -8.25 -9.67
C PRO A 113 -13.80 -7.85 -10.49
N GLY A 114 -14.46 -8.82 -11.13
CA GLY A 114 -15.69 -8.60 -11.91
C GLY A 114 -16.89 -8.10 -11.10
N ARG A 115 -16.88 -8.22 -9.76
CA ARG A 115 -17.94 -7.69 -8.89
C ARG A 115 -17.76 -6.20 -8.58
N LEU A 116 -16.54 -5.68 -8.76
CA LEU A 116 -16.19 -4.30 -8.43
C LEU A 116 -16.24 -3.42 -9.67
N GLU A 117 -16.73 -2.19 -9.47
CA GLU A 117 -16.69 -1.13 -10.47
C GLU A 117 -15.79 0.02 -10.00
N PRO A 118 -14.72 0.34 -10.73
CA PRO A 118 -13.87 1.49 -10.40
C PRO A 118 -14.61 2.80 -10.65
N VAL A 119 -14.59 3.68 -9.66
CA VAL A 119 -15.30 4.98 -9.68
C VAL A 119 -14.39 6.19 -9.45
N GLY A 120 -13.10 5.97 -9.17
CA GLY A 120 -12.14 7.05 -8.94
C GLY A 120 -10.90 6.62 -8.16
N THR A 121 -10.27 7.58 -7.50
CA THR A 121 -9.08 7.35 -6.66
C THR A 121 -9.29 7.99 -5.29
N TYR A 122 -8.87 7.28 -4.26
CA TYR A 122 -8.92 7.70 -2.87
C TYR A 122 -8.00 8.91 -2.66
N SER A 123 -8.46 9.84 -1.83
CA SER A 123 -7.68 10.99 -1.41
C SER A 123 -7.82 11.08 0.10
N PRO A 124 -6.83 10.61 0.88
CA PRO A 124 -6.88 10.73 2.33
C PRO A 124 -7.03 12.19 2.68
N LYS A 125 -7.95 12.51 3.59
CA LYS A 125 -8.09 13.89 4.08
C LYS A 125 -6.79 14.24 4.78
N ALA A 126 -6.02 15.17 4.23
CA ALA A 126 -4.88 15.77 4.92
C ALA A 126 -5.39 16.21 6.30
N ASN A 127 -4.85 15.61 7.37
CA ASN A 127 -5.30 15.82 8.74
C ASN A 127 -5.59 17.30 9.00
N ASN A 128 -6.87 17.63 9.19
CA ASN A 128 -7.27 18.94 9.66
C ASN A 128 -6.65 19.13 11.04
N THR A 129 -5.57 19.92 11.12
CA THR A 129 -5.28 20.68 12.34
C THR A 129 -6.57 21.46 12.67
N PRO A 130 -7.12 21.41 13.89
CA PRO A 130 -8.29 22.20 14.24
C PRO A 130 -7.95 23.69 14.06
N ASN A 131 -8.40 24.29 12.96
CA ASN A 131 -8.45 25.74 12.84
C ASN A 131 -9.67 26.20 13.64
N GLU A 132 -9.49 26.28 14.96
CA GLU A 132 -10.40 27.01 15.83
C GLU A 132 -10.24 28.51 15.53
N ALA A 133 -10.99 28.99 14.54
CA ALA A 133 -11.22 30.41 14.30
C ALA A 133 -12.58 30.62 13.64
N GLU A 134 -13.64 30.15 14.29
CA GLU A 134 -14.93 30.81 14.16
C GLU A 134 -14.89 32.10 14.97
N ALA A 135 -14.61 33.23 14.31
CA ALA A 135 -15.08 34.53 14.78
C ALA A 135 -15.14 35.54 13.62
N THR A 136 -16.38 35.83 13.20
CA THR A 136 -16.86 37.11 12.64
C THR A 136 -16.33 37.48 11.24
N GLY A 137 -17.16 37.58 10.20
CA GLY A 137 -18.31 38.48 10.13
C GLY A 137 -17.90 39.78 9.41
N THR A 138 -18.13 39.81 8.09
CA THR A 138 -18.52 40.94 7.22
C THR A 138 -17.86 42.32 7.42
N ASP A 139 -17.15 42.84 6.40
CA ASP A 139 -17.64 43.91 5.48
C ASP A 139 -16.51 44.61 4.68
N GLU A 140 -16.74 44.71 3.37
CA GLU A 140 -16.39 45.75 2.38
C GLU A 140 -15.20 46.71 2.59
N ASP A 141 -14.28 46.77 1.61
CA ASP A 141 -14.14 47.87 0.62
C ASP A 141 -12.71 48.01 0.04
N LEU A 142 -12.64 48.36 -1.24
CA LEU A 142 -11.51 48.43 -2.18
C LEU A 142 -10.57 49.65 -1.94
N PRO A 143 -9.66 50.06 -2.87
CA PRO A 143 -8.49 49.40 -3.48
C PRO A 143 -7.20 50.29 -3.48
N ALA A 144 -6.10 49.72 -4.05
CA ALA A 144 -4.99 50.34 -4.80
C ALA A 144 -4.04 51.38 -4.13
N ASP A 145 -2.72 51.14 -4.22
CA ASP A 145 -1.78 52.07 -4.88
C ASP A 145 -0.32 51.51 -5.00
N THR A 146 0.11 51.43 -6.27
CA THR A 146 1.43 51.80 -6.86
C THR A 146 2.80 51.39 -6.29
N GLU A 147 3.50 50.60 -7.11
CA GLU A 147 4.80 50.89 -7.78
C GLU A 147 6.15 51.10 -7.02
N THR A 148 7.09 50.20 -7.36
CA THR A 148 8.43 50.44 -7.96
C THR A 148 9.72 50.57 -7.14
N THR A 149 10.79 50.09 -7.81
CA THR A 149 12.26 50.12 -7.54
C THR A 149 12.82 48.94 -6.73
N GLY A 150 13.84 48.20 -7.15
CA GLY A 150 14.67 48.26 -8.35
C GLY A 150 15.68 47.10 -8.32
N SER A 151 15.96 46.51 -9.48
CA SER A 151 17.07 45.58 -9.69
C SER A 151 18.38 46.35 -9.86
N VAL A 152 19.50 45.88 -9.29
CA VAL A 152 20.71 45.41 -10.01
C VAL A 152 21.81 44.91 -9.04
N PRO A 153 22.75 44.05 -9.51
CA PRO A 153 23.52 43.07 -8.74
C PRO A 153 24.94 43.54 -8.43
N ASP A 154 25.69 42.81 -7.59
CA ASP A 154 27.15 42.65 -7.73
C ASP A 154 27.66 41.54 -6.79
N GLY A 155 28.57 40.71 -7.30
CA GLY A 155 29.16 39.57 -6.58
C GLY A 155 30.51 39.90 -5.92
N SER A 156 30.89 39.06 -4.96
CA SER A 156 32.26 38.68 -4.59
C SER A 156 32.11 37.81 -3.33
N ASP A 157 32.27 36.49 -3.41
CA ASP A 157 33.52 35.73 -3.53
C ASP A 157 34.45 35.82 -2.31
N THR A 158 35.08 34.67 -2.04
CA THR A 158 36.03 34.29 -0.98
C THR A 158 35.42 33.81 0.34
N THR A 159 35.18 32.51 0.51
CA THR A 159 36.12 31.37 0.75
C THR A 159 36.74 31.39 2.13
N ASP A 160 36.55 30.28 2.85
CA ASP A 160 37.56 29.46 3.57
C ASP A 160 36.86 28.81 4.78
N ALA A 161 37.08 27.57 5.21
CA ALA A 161 37.55 26.30 4.68
C ALA A 161 37.47 25.34 5.89
N GLY A 162 37.28 24.03 5.66
CA GLY A 162 37.43 23.02 6.72
C GLY A 162 36.37 21.92 6.70
N THR A 163 36.46 20.97 5.74
CA THR A 163 36.92 19.58 5.99
C THR A 163 35.79 18.70 6.53
N ALA A 164 35.01 18.05 5.67
CA ALA A 164 35.24 16.69 5.13
C ALA A 164 35.04 15.59 6.19
N ASP A 165 33.93 14.85 6.10
CA ASP A 165 33.80 13.39 6.12
C ASP A 165 32.30 13.02 6.24
N GLY A 166 31.73 12.20 5.33
CA GLY A 166 30.41 11.61 5.57
C GLY A 166 29.50 11.37 4.36
N ALA A 167 29.86 11.81 3.15
CA ALA A 167 29.07 11.48 1.95
C ALA A 167 29.38 10.06 1.41
N ASP A 168 30.57 9.52 1.70
CA ASP A 168 30.97 8.20 1.25
C ASP A 168 30.33 7.07 2.07
N GLY A 169 29.99 7.30 3.35
CA GLY A 169 29.40 6.25 4.21
C GLY A 169 27.99 5.84 3.80
N ARG A 170 27.12 6.83 3.49
CA ARG A 170 25.72 6.60 3.12
C ARG A 170 25.56 5.88 1.78
N SER A 171 26.43 6.16 0.81
CA SER A 171 26.43 5.44 -0.46
C SER A 171 26.91 3.99 -0.29
N ASN A 172 27.89 3.72 0.59
CA ASN A 172 28.34 2.35 0.86
C ASN A 172 27.28 1.52 1.62
N SER A 173 26.58 2.11 2.59
CA SER A 173 25.46 1.42 3.28
C SER A 173 24.34 1.09 2.30
N HIS A 174 23.96 2.05 1.43
CA HIS A 174 22.89 1.83 0.46
C HIS A 174 23.24 0.76 -0.58
N GLU A 175 24.45 0.80 -1.17
CA GLU A 175 24.91 -0.25 -2.09
C GLU A 175 24.91 -1.64 -1.42
N ARG A 176 25.25 -1.71 -0.13
CA ARG A 176 25.19 -2.95 0.64
C ARG A 176 23.77 -3.43 0.86
N LEU A 177 22.84 -2.55 1.23
CA LEU A 177 21.44 -2.90 1.42
C LEU A 177 20.78 -3.34 0.11
N GLU A 178 21.11 -2.69 -1.01
CA GLU A 178 20.66 -3.13 -2.33
C GLU A 178 21.22 -4.52 -2.70
N ALA A 179 22.48 -4.81 -2.35
CA ALA A 179 23.06 -6.13 -2.56
C ALA A 179 22.35 -7.20 -1.71
N ILE A 180 22.07 -6.91 -0.43
CA ILE A 180 21.33 -7.79 0.47
C ILE A 180 19.91 -8.04 -0.07
N ALA A 181 19.20 -6.99 -0.49
CA ALA A 181 17.86 -7.10 -1.05
C ALA A 181 17.82 -8.03 -2.27
N ASN A 182 18.77 -7.88 -3.21
CA ASN A 182 18.86 -8.76 -4.37
C ASN A 182 19.11 -10.23 -3.98
N ILE A 183 20.01 -10.49 -3.01
CA ILE A 183 20.28 -11.86 -2.54
C ILE A 183 19.01 -12.48 -1.95
N VAL A 184 18.25 -11.70 -1.18
CA VAL A 184 17.09 -12.22 -0.47
C VAL A 184 15.88 -12.37 -1.39
N GLU A 185 15.72 -11.53 -2.40
CA GLU A 185 14.74 -11.74 -3.48
C GLU A 185 14.92 -13.11 -4.16
N GLU A 186 16.15 -13.59 -4.32
CA GLU A 186 16.44 -14.92 -4.89
C GLU A 186 16.01 -16.09 -3.97
N LEU A 187 15.70 -15.83 -2.70
CA LEU A 187 15.34 -16.86 -1.70
C LEU A 187 13.84 -17.17 -1.63
N ASN A 188 13.07 -16.72 -2.64
CA ASN A 188 11.62 -16.97 -2.74
C ASN A 188 10.89 -16.50 -1.47
N VAL A 189 11.10 -15.24 -1.16
CA VAL A 189 10.44 -14.46 -0.10
C VAL A 189 9.23 -13.75 -0.71
N ASP A 190 8.30 -13.31 0.14
CA ASP A 190 7.02 -12.73 -0.30
C ASP A 190 7.18 -11.26 -0.68
N ASP A 191 7.96 -10.49 0.08
CA ASP A 191 8.31 -9.09 -0.24
C ASP A 191 9.72 -8.74 0.27
N VAL A 192 10.38 -7.77 -0.38
CA VAL A 192 11.69 -7.23 0.03
C VAL A 192 11.66 -5.72 -0.13
N THR A 193 11.84 -5.02 0.99
CA THR A 193 11.86 -3.56 1.05
C THR A 193 13.13 -3.06 1.72
N VAL A 194 13.79 -2.06 1.14
CA VAL A 194 14.99 -1.43 1.71
C VAL A 194 14.60 -0.20 2.52
N ASP A 195 14.77 -0.26 3.84
CA ASP A 195 14.60 0.89 4.72
C ASP A 195 15.91 1.67 4.86
N SER A 196 16.00 2.77 4.11
CA SER A 196 17.18 3.66 4.14
C SER A 196 17.26 4.57 5.38
N LEU A 197 16.19 4.65 6.19
CA LEU A 197 16.16 5.44 7.43
C LEU A 197 16.69 4.61 8.60
N GLU A 198 16.27 3.35 8.69
CA GLU A 198 16.72 2.39 9.69
C GLU A 198 17.99 1.64 9.26
N GLU A 199 18.42 1.82 8.00
CA GLU A 199 19.57 1.14 7.39
C GLU A 199 19.46 -0.40 7.45
N VAL A 200 18.26 -0.93 7.16
CA VAL A 200 17.95 -2.36 7.15
C VAL A 200 17.22 -2.78 5.89
N VAL A 201 17.28 -4.07 5.54
CA VAL A 201 16.41 -4.69 4.54
C VAL A 201 15.31 -5.44 5.27
N VAL A 202 14.07 -5.03 5.04
CA VAL A 202 12.88 -5.70 5.57
C VAL A 202 12.43 -6.75 4.56
N VAL A 203 12.26 -7.97 5.03
CA VAL A 203 11.93 -9.12 4.20
C VAL A 203 10.69 -9.77 4.79
N GLU A 204 9.63 -9.87 4.00
CA GLU A 204 8.42 -10.57 4.42
C GLU A 204 8.45 -12.02 3.94
N LYS A 205 8.08 -12.95 4.83
CA LYS A 205 7.79 -14.32 4.46
C LYS A 205 6.60 -14.86 5.24
N LEU A 206 5.58 -15.34 4.53
CA LEU A 206 4.35 -15.90 5.09
C LEU A 206 3.66 -14.97 6.11
N GLY A 207 3.75 -13.66 5.89
CA GLY A 207 3.20 -12.63 6.78
C GLY A 207 4.03 -12.33 8.03
N GLU A 208 5.27 -12.83 8.12
CA GLU A 208 6.23 -12.44 9.15
C GLU A 208 7.36 -11.62 8.52
N ALA A 209 7.64 -10.45 9.09
CA ALA A 209 8.67 -9.53 8.62
C ALA A 209 9.98 -9.74 9.39
N TYR A 210 11.09 -9.78 8.66
CA TYR A 210 12.44 -9.94 9.17
C TYR A 210 13.27 -8.73 8.77
N ALA A 211 13.92 -8.09 9.73
CA ALA A 211 14.84 -6.99 9.47
C ALA A 211 16.28 -7.54 9.38
N ILE A 212 16.98 -7.18 8.30
CA ILE A 212 18.36 -7.58 8.03
C ILE A 212 19.24 -6.33 8.04
N ASP A 213 20.23 -6.29 8.92
CA ASP A 213 21.19 -5.19 9.04
C ASP A 213 22.18 -5.12 7.86
N THR A 214 22.87 -3.98 7.73
CA THR A 214 23.92 -3.77 6.71
C THR A 214 25.10 -4.77 6.77
N ASP A 215 25.24 -5.54 7.86
CA ASP A 215 26.23 -6.60 8.00
C ASP A 215 25.70 -8.00 7.65
N GLY A 216 24.40 -8.13 7.34
CA GLY A 216 23.76 -9.39 6.98
C GLY A 216 23.10 -10.12 8.15
N SER A 217 23.29 -9.64 9.38
CA SER A 217 22.60 -10.16 10.57
C SER A 217 21.09 -9.92 10.50
N VAL A 218 20.30 -10.87 11.01
CA VAL A 218 18.83 -10.78 11.05
C VAL A 218 18.35 -10.64 12.50
N ASP A 219 17.47 -9.67 12.78
CA ASP A 219 16.93 -9.42 14.13
C ASP A 219 15.79 -10.40 14.48
N ALA A 220 16.08 -11.71 14.40
CA ALA A 220 15.18 -12.80 14.81
C ALA A 220 15.96 -14.11 15.07
N ASP A 221 15.45 -14.95 15.99
CA ASP A 221 16.13 -16.17 16.48
C ASP A 221 15.53 -17.49 15.96
N ASP A 222 14.76 -17.46 14.87
CA ASP A 222 14.12 -18.65 14.30
C ASP A 222 14.92 -19.28 13.13
N LEU A 223 14.42 -20.42 12.63
CA LEU A 223 15.09 -21.20 11.59
C LEU A 223 15.12 -20.49 10.23
N LEU A 224 14.19 -19.57 9.98
CA LEU A 224 14.15 -18.81 8.75
C LEU A 224 15.12 -17.63 8.83
N ALA A 225 15.15 -16.91 9.95
CA ALA A 225 16.14 -15.88 10.23
C ALA A 225 17.58 -16.41 10.08
N GLN A 226 17.86 -17.60 10.65
CA GLN A 226 19.16 -18.24 10.50
C GLN A 226 19.49 -18.61 9.05
N ARG A 227 18.48 -18.90 8.21
CA ARG A 227 18.69 -19.21 6.79
C ARG A 227 18.93 -17.95 5.95
N LEU A 228 18.27 -16.85 6.31
CA LEU A 228 18.50 -15.54 5.68
C LEU A 228 19.90 -15.03 6.01
N ASP A 229 20.29 -15.10 7.29
CA ASP A 229 21.64 -14.78 7.78
C ASP A 229 22.73 -15.55 7.03
N ASP A 230 22.58 -16.88 6.92
CA ASP A 230 23.56 -17.75 6.23
C ASP A 230 23.65 -17.42 4.73
N ALA A 231 22.51 -17.22 4.05
CA ALA A 231 22.47 -16.92 2.63
C ALA A 231 23.05 -15.54 2.28
N VAL A 232 22.81 -14.54 3.12
CA VAL A 232 23.36 -13.19 2.96
C VAL A 232 24.86 -13.19 3.27
N SER A 233 25.27 -13.86 4.36
CA SER A 233 26.68 -13.97 4.74
C SER A 233 27.52 -14.73 3.71
N GLU A 234 26.99 -15.77 3.05
CA GLU A 234 27.71 -16.53 2.02
C GLU A 234 27.99 -15.73 0.75
N GLN A 235 27.17 -14.72 0.43
CA GLN A 235 27.28 -13.92 -0.81
C GLN A 235 27.96 -12.56 -0.60
N LEU A 236 28.15 -12.13 0.66
CA LEU A 236 28.83 -10.88 1.02
C LEU A 236 30.33 -11.05 1.39
N ASP A 237 30.88 -12.27 1.36
CA ASP A 237 32.30 -12.60 1.65
C ASP A 237 33.25 -12.51 0.43
#